data_AF-A0A814MVI5-F1
#
_entry.id   AF-A0A814MVI5-F1
#
_cell.length_a   1.000
_cell.length_b   1.000
_cell.length_c   1.000
_cell.angle_alpha   90.00
_cell.angle_beta   90.00
_cell.angle_gamma   90.00
#
_symmetry.space_group_name_H-M   'P 1'
#
loop_
_entity.id
_entity.type
_entity.pdbx_description
1 polymer ?
#
loop_
_entity_poly.entity_id
_entity_poly.type
_entity_poly.pdbx_seq_one_letter_code
_entity_poly.pdbx_strand_id
1 'polypeptide(L)'
;MLRIFSILIVLASTFNCLPEQYWNQESAVGSQQKQQDQSKHFFLNQPAPVVVPVPAPLPAPAGIIPAFPLVVPSGPYPIQSPTITSNGETIIETLVGGLPFNCLGKPTGHYRDNHFCDVFHACVYGQQRKTYSCPFVGEAQYFDDVTRRCEF
;
A
#
# COMPACT_ATOMS: atom_id res chain seq x y z
N MET A 1 -15.71 55.42 6.41
CA MET A 1 -14.66 54.84 5.54
C MET A 1 -14.11 53.60 6.24
N LEU A 2 -14.85 52.49 6.32
CA LEU A 2 -15.13 51.49 5.26
C LEU A 2 -13.88 50.59 5.06
N ARG A 3 -13.57 49.70 6.01
CA ARG A 3 -13.96 48.25 6.02
C ARG A 3 -13.78 47.49 4.70
N ILE A 4 -12.79 47.83 3.87
CA ILE A 4 -12.54 47.15 2.58
C ILE A 4 -11.28 46.26 2.57
N PHE A 5 -10.39 46.37 3.56
CA PHE A 5 -9.08 45.68 3.50
C PHE A 5 -9.06 44.19 3.90
N SER A 6 -10.18 43.60 4.33
CA SER A 6 -10.19 42.21 4.83
C SER A 6 -10.57 41.14 3.79
N ILE A 7 -10.87 41.51 2.54
CA ILE A 7 -11.37 40.55 1.53
C ILE A 7 -10.24 39.97 0.65
N LEU A 8 -9.02 40.51 0.73
CA LEU A 8 -7.91 40.09 -0.15
C LEU A 8 -7.09 38.86 0.32
N ILE A 9 -7.38 38.26 1.48
CA ILE A 9 -6.55 37.16 2.04
C ILE A 9 -7.18 35.76 1.85
N VAL A 10 -8.39 35.62 1.28
CA VAL A 10 -9.09 34.32 1.23
C VAL A 10 -8.88 33.55 -0.09
N LEU A 11 -8.21 34.12 -1.10
CA LEU A 11 -8.18 33.53 -2.45
C LEU A 11 -6.92 32.73 -2.84
N ALA A 12 -6.01 32.42 -1.92
CA ALA A 12 -4.71 31.82 -2.29
C ALA A 12 -4.41 30.41 -1.72
N SER A 13 -5.42 29.66 -1.26
CA SER A 13 -5.16 28.34 -0.61
C SER A 13 -5.89 27.15 -1.23
N THR A 14 -6.61 27.32 -2.33
CA THR A 14 -7.27 26.20 -3.02
C THR A 14 -6.47 25.79 -4.26
N PHE A 15 -5.25 25.31 -4.07
CA PHE A 15 -4.68 24.32 -4.99
C PHE A 15 -5.20 22.95 -4.60
N ASN A 16 -6.52 22.80 -4.61
CA ASN A 16 -7.17 21.52 -4.48
C ASN A 16 -7.03 20.84 -5.84
N CYS A 17 -6.15 19.84 -5.89
CA CYS A 17 -6.24 18.68 -6.77
C CYS A 17 -7.25 18.82 -7.90
N LEU A 18 -6.87 19.55 -8.95
CA LEU A 18 -7.64 19.48 -10.18
C LEU A 18 -7.35 18.12 -10.82
N PRO A 19 -8.39 17.43 -11.32
CA PRO A 19 -8.24 16.11 -11.91
C PRO A 19 -7.50 16.24 -13.24
N GLU A 20 -6.18 16.11 -13.21
CA GLU A 20 -5.41 15.94 -14.44
C GLU A 20 -5.42 14.46 -14.83
N GLN A 21 -5.94 14.22 -16.02
CA GLN A 21 -6.32 12.92 -16.54
C GLN A 21 -5.13 11.98 -16.70
N TYR A 22 -5.01 10.94 -15.87
CA TYR A 22 -4.33 9.71 -16.31
C TYR A 22 -4.65 8.48 -15.45
N TRP A 23 -5.72 7.75 -15.79
CA TRP A 23 -5.81 6.29 -15.63
C TRP A 23 -6.80 5.73 -16.65
N ASN A 24 -6.36 5.61 -17.90
CA ASN A 24 -6.96 4.65 -18.82
C ASN A 24 -6.25 3.31 -18.61
N GLN A 25 -6.62 2.59 -17.55
CA GLN A 25 -6.36 1.16 -17.49
C GLN A 25 -7.50 0.45 -16.78
N GLU A 26 -8.59 0.34 -17.53
CA GLU A 26 -9.65 -0.62 -17.32
C GLU A 26 -9.02 -2.03 -17.27
N SER A 27 -8.91 -2.60 -16.08
CA SER A 27 -8.60 -4.01 -15.88
C SER A 27 -9.21 -4.52 -14.58
N ALA A 28 -10.46 -4.95 -14.72
CA ALA A 28 -11.04 -6.10 -14.05
C ALA A 28 -11.12 -6.06 -12.51
N VAL A 29 -12.09 -5.30 -12.01
CA VAL A 29 -12.87 -5.75 -10.84
C VAL A 29 -13.68 -6.98 -11.32
N GLY A 30 -13.16 -8.18 -11.08
CA GLY A 30 -13.76 -9.42 -11.55
C GLY A 30 -13.44 -10.60 -10.64
N SER A 31 -14.31 -10.81 -9.65
CA SER A 31 -14.69 -12.13 -9.12
C SER A 31 -13.58 -13.09 -8.70
N GLN A 32 -13.04 -12.97 -7.48
CA GLN A 32 -12.48 -14.13 -6.75
C GLN A 32 -12.89 -14.10 -5.27
N GLN A 33 -14.12 -14.54 -4.98
CA GLN A 33 -14.56 -14.78 -3.61
C GLN A 33 -15.18 -16.17 -3.40
N LYS A 34 -14.86 -17.16 -4.24
CA LYS A 34 -15.41 -18.51 -4.07
C LYS A 34 -14.43 -19.62 -4.43
N GLN A 35 -13.29 -19.72 -3.74
CA GLN A 35 -12.48 -20.96 -3.79
C GLN A 35 -11.41 -21.05 -2.68
N GLN A 36 -11.80 -20.97 -1.40
CA GLN A 36 -10.84 -21.34 -0.34
C GLN A 36 -11.50 -21.86 0.94
N ASP A 37 -12.45 -22.78 0.82
CA ASP A 37 -13.03 -23.51 1.97
C ASP A 37 -12.51 -24.96 2.10
N GLN A 38 -11.90 -25.53 1.06
CA GLN A 38 -11.63 -26.97 1.00
C GLN A 38 -10.14 -27.34 1.11
N SER A 39 -9.46 -26.96 2.20
CA SER A 39 -8.12 -27.50 2.47
C SER A 39 -7.76 -27.70 3.95
N LYS A 40 -8.63 -27.35 4.91
CA LYS A 40 -8.28 -27.40 6.35
C LYS A 40 -8.60 -28.71 7.08
N HIS A 41 -9.05 -29.77 6.39
CA HIS A 41 -9.47 -31.02 7.06
C HIS A 41 -8.54 -32.24 6.84
N PHE A 42 -7.25 -32.05 6.52
CA PHE A 42 -6.35 -33.19 6.26
C PHE A 42 -5.00 -33.19 6.99
N PHE A 43 -4.89 -32.60 8.18
CA PHE A 43 -3.60 -32.59 8.93
C PHE A 43 -3.71 -32.85 10.44
N LEU A 44 -4.72 -33.58 10.91
CA LEU A 44 -4.83 -33.96 12.34
C LEU A 44 -4.78 -35.48 12.56
N ASN A 45 -3.76 -36.15 12.00
CA ASN A 45 -3.28 -37.44 12.53
C ASN A 45 -1.98 -37.89 11.87
N GLN A 46 -0.83 -37.37 12.33
CA GLN A 46 0.43 -38.08 12.18
C GLN A 46 1.09 -38.25 13.55
N PRO A 47 1.41 -39.48 13.99
CA PRO A 47 2.26 -39.69 15.17
C PRO A 47 3.67 -39.16 14.91
N ALA A 48 4.30 -38.65 15.97
CA ALA A 48 5.59 -37.95 15.92
C ALA A 48 6.68 -38.76 15.19
N PRO A 49 7.45 -38.16 14.26
CA PRO A 49 8.50 -38.86 13.54
C PRO A 49 9.68 -39.16 14.48
N VAL A 50 10.09 -40.42 14.47
CA VAL A 50 11.32 -40.90 15.12
C VAL A 50 12.52 -40.19 14.50
N VAL A 51 13.29 -39.48 15.32
CA VAL A 51 14.51 -38.77 14.91
C VAL A 51 15.62 -39.81 14.68
N VAL A 52 15.83 -40.19 13.43
CA VAL A 52 17.04 -40.93 13.03
C VAL A 52 18.17 -39.90 12.80
N PRO A 53 19.38 -40.06 13.37
CA PRO A 53 20.49 -39.16 13.07
C PRO A 53 20.94 -39.39 11.62
N VAL A 54 20.65 -38.42 10.75
CA VAL A 54 21.16 -38.36 9.38
C VAL A 54 22.60 -37.83 9.44
N PRO A 55 23.61 -38.52 8.87
CA PRO A 55 24.96 -38.00 8.79
C PRO A 55 24.99 -36.71 7.95
N ALA A 56 25.77 -35.73 8.42
CA ALA A 56 25.83 -34.38 7.86
C ALA A 56 26.09 -34.39 6.33
N PRO A 57 25.31 -33.64 5.53
CA PRO A 57 25.60 -33.46 4.11
C PRO A 57 26.92 -32.71 3.93
N LEU A 58 27.77 -33.21 3.02
CA LEU A 58 28.97 -32.52 2.56
C LEU A 58 28.62 -31.11 2.05
N PRO A 59 29.49 -30.10 2.24
CA PRO A 59 29.28 -28.76 1.70
C PRO A 59 29.26 -28.80 0.17
N ALA A 60 28.13 -28.39 -0.42
CA ALA A 60 28.01 -28.20 -1.86
C ALA A 60 28.96 -27.08 -2.33
N PRO A 61 29.56 -27.18 -3.52
CA PRO A 61 30.40 -26.12 -4.08
C PRO A 61 29.57 -24.85 -4.29
N ALA A 62 30.14 -23.70 -3.92
CA ALA A 62 29.55 -22.38 -4.09
C ALA A 62 29.26 -22.09 -5.58
N GLY A 63 28.04 -22.37 -6.01
CA GLY A 63 27.54 -22.00 -7.31
C GLY A 63 27.37 -20.48 -7.38
N ILE A 64 28.00 -19.87 -8.38
CA ILE A 64 27.84 -18.46 -8.72
C ILE A 64 26.36 -18.25 -9.10
N ILE A 65 25.59 -17.58 -8.24
CA ILE A 65 24.21 -17.20 -8.57
C ILE A 65 24.30 -16.14 -9.67
N PRO A 66 23.78 -16.36 -10.89
CA PRO A 66 23.72 -15.32 -11.91
C PRO A 66 22.82 -14.20 -11.40
N ALA A 67 23.37 -12.99 -11.34
CA ALA A 67 22.63 -11.78 -11.00
C ALA A 67 21.66 -11.45 -12.15
N PHE A 68 20.42 -11.90 -12.05
CA PHE A 68 19.36 -11.39 -12.92
C PHE A 68 19.07 -9.93 -12.53
N PRO A 69 19.09 -8.97 -13.47
CA PRO A 69 18.71 -7.60 -13.16
C PRO A 69 17.23 -7.55 -12.77
N LEU A 70 16.96 -7.08 -11.55
CA LEU A 70 15.59 -6.75 -11.12
C LEU A 70 15.09 -5.60 -12.00
N VAL A 71 14.17 -5.87 -12.91
CA VAL A 71 13.46 -4.83 -13.66
C VAL A 71 12.54 -4.11 -12.67
N VAL A 72 12.96 -2.92 -12.22
CA VAL A 72 12.11 -2.07 -11.36
C VAL A 72 11.16 -1.30 -12.29
N PRO A 73 9.84 -1.49 -12.18
CA PRO A 73 8.88 -0.72 -12.96
C PRO A 73 9.03 0.77 -12.64
N SER A 74 9.06 1.60 -13.67
CA SER A 74 9.33 3.05 -13.58
C SER A 74 8.09 3.89 -13.18
N GLY A 75 7.07 3.28 -12.59
CA GLY A 75 5.82 3.95 -12.24
C GLY A 75 5.12 3.27 -11.06
N PRO A 76 4.03 3.86 -10.54
CA PRO A 76 3.27 3.26 -9.46
C PRO A 76 2.74 1.88 -9.84
N TYR A 77 2.88 0.92 -8.93
CA TYR A 77 2.43 -0.45 -9.16
C TYR A 77 1.67 -0.98 -7.93
N PRO A 78 0.58 -1.75 -8.12
CA PRO A 78 -0.14 -2.32 -7.00
C PRO A 78 0.71 -3.39 -6.29
N ILE A 79 0.67 -3.40 -4.97
CA ILE A 79 1.30 -4.40 -4.10
C ILE A 79 0.23 -4.97 -3.18
N GLN A 80 0.18 -6.29 -3.05
CA GLN A 80 -0.62 -6.96 -2.02
C GLN A 80 0.29 -7.34 -0.85
N SER A 81 0.00 -6.83 0.34
CA SER A 81 0.79 -7.10 1.54
C SER A 81 -0.06 -7.79 2.61
N PRO A 82 0.27 -9.04 3.02
CA PRO A 82 -0.41 -9.68 4.14
C PRO A 82 -0.04 -8.99 5.45
N THR A 83 -1.04 -8.63 6.25
CA THR A 83 -0.86 -8.06 7.60
C THR A 83 -1.69 -8.87 8.59
N ILE A 84 -1.08 -9.22 9.72
CA ILE A 84 -1.78 -9.92 10.81
C ILE A 84 -2.37 -8.86 11.74
N THR A 85 -3.68 -8.89 11.90
CA THR A 85 -4.42 -8.00 12.80
C THR A 85 -4.34 -8.47 14.25
N SER A 86 -4.78 -7.64 15.20
CA SER A 86 -4.73 -7.93 16.63
C SER A 86 -5.55 -9.16 17.06
N ASN A 87 -6.54 -9.56 16.27
CA ASN A 87 -7.34 -10.79 16.45
C ASN A 87 -6.70 -12.02 15.79
N GLY A 88 -5.51 -11.91 15.18
CA GLY A 88 -4.81 -13.01 14.52
C GLY A 88 -5.31 -13.33 13.11
N GLU A 89 -6.18 -12.51 12.55
CA GLU A 89 -6.63 -12.63 11.16
C GLU A 89 -5.57 -12.09 10.21
N THR A 90 -5.42 -12.72 9.04
CA THR A 90 -4.54 -12.20 7.98
C THR A 90 -5.38 -11.43 6.99
N ILE A 91 -5.16 -10.12 6.91
CA ILE A 91 -5.81 -9.25 5.93
C ILE A 91 -4.79 -8.93 4.83
N ILE A 92 -5.23 -9.01 3.58
CA ILE A 92 -4.43 -8.58 2.44
C ILE A 92 -4.69 -7.10 2.20
N GLU A 93 -3.68 -6.27 2.46
CA GLU A 93 -3.74 -4.84 2.19
C GLU A 93 -3.36 -4.55 0.73
N THR A 94 -4.12 -3.68 0.07
CA THR A 94 -3.78 -3.14 -1.25
C THR A 94 -2.96 -1.87 -1.06
N LEU A 95 -1.69 -1.93 -1.47
CA LEU A 95 -0.71 -0.85 -1.36
C LEU A 95 -0.25 -0.40 -2.75
N VAL A 96 0.36 0.77 -2.83
CA VAL A 96 0.96 1.31 -4.05
C VAL A 96 2.48 1.43 -3.90
N GLY A 97 3.22 0.67 -4.70
CA GLY A 97 4.68 0.75 -4.81
C GLY A 97 5.15 1.86 -5.74
N GLY A 98 6.46 2.16 -5.71
CA GLY A 98 7.09 3.03 -6.70
C GLY A 98 6.89 4.54 -6.49
N LEU A 99 6.27 4.95 -5.38
CA LEU A 99 6.02 6.37 -5.05
C LEU A 99 6.87 6.80 -3.84
N PRO A 100 8.02 7.47 -4.06
CA PRO A 100 8.83 7.98 -2.98
C PRO A 100 8.17 9.20 -2.33
N PHE A 101 8.04 9.18 -1.00
CA PHE A 101 7.45 10.27 -0.24
C PHE A 101 8.31 10.68 0.95
N ASN A 102 8.52 11.97 1.12
CA ASN A 102 9.34 12.50 2.20
C ASN A 102 8.50 12.71 3.48
N CYS A 103 8.69 11.83 4.45
CA CYS A 103 8.07 11.91 5.77
C CYS A 103 8.87 12.75 6.78
N LEU A 104 10.04 13.30 6.43
CA LEU A 104 10.87 14.06 7.37
C LEU A 104 10.12 15.29 7.90
N GLY A 105 10.17 15.49 9.22
CA GLY A 105 9.48 16.59 9.90
C GLY A 105 7.97 16.43 10.01
N LYS A 106 7.38 15.36 9.45
CA LYS A 106 5.95 15.06 9.60
C LYS A 106 5.72 14.15 10.83
N PRO A 107 4.73 14.46 11.69
CA PRO A 107 4.36 13.54 12.77
C PRO A 107 3.81 12.23 12.22
N THR A 108 3.69 11.22 13.07
CA THR A 108 3.06 9.94 12.68
C THR A 108 1.62 10.18 12.22
N GLY A 109 1.27 9.71 11.02
CA GLY A 109 -0.05 9.93 10.42
C GLY A 109 -0.09 9.64 8.92
N HIS A 110 -1.22 9.96 8.30
CA HIS A 110 -1.46 9.80 6.86
C HIS A 110 -1.34 11.14 6.15
N TYR A 111 -0.65 11.19 5.01
CA TYR A 111 -0.39 12.44 4.26
C TYR A 111 -0.67 12.24 2.78
N ARG A 112 -1.26 13.23 2.14
CA ARG A 112 -1.48 13.22 0.70
C ARG A 112 -0.16 13.09 -0.07
N ASP A 113 -0.19 12.40 -1.20
CA ASP A 113 0.90 12.46 -2.17
C ASP A 113 0.95 13.83 -2.88
N ASN A 114 2.12 14.19 -3.41
CA ASN A 114 2.31 15.47 -4.09
C ASN A 114 1.84 15.48 -5.56
N HIS A 115 1.67 14.30 -6.16
CA HIS A 115 1.36 14.12 -7.59
C HIS A 115 0.02 13.43 -7.80
N PHE A 116 -0.40 12.57 -6.88
CA PHE A 116 -1.62 11.76 -7.00
C PHE A 116 -2.63 12.11 -5.90
N CYS A 117 -3.80 12.60 -6.30
CA CYS A 117 -4.84 13.09 -5.40
C CYS A 117 -5.59 11.97 -4.66
N ASP A 118 -5.61 10.79 -5.27
CA ASP A 118 -6.17 9.55 -4.78
C ASP A 118 -5.14 8.69 -4.04
N VAL A 119 -3.93 9.17 -3.79
CA VAL A 119 -2.88 8.43 -3.07
C VAL A 119 -2.47 9.16 -1.80
N PHE A 120 -2.22 8.37 -0.76
CA PHE A 120 -1.71 8.87 0.52
C PHE A 120 -0.67 7.93 1.15
N HIS A 121 0.19 8.50 1.97
CA HIS A 121 1.32 7.83 2.60
C HIS A 121 1.16 7.78 4.12
N ALA A 122 1.37 6.59 4.70
CA ALA A 122 1.49 6.42 6.13
C ALA A 122 2.94 6.71 6.57
N CYS A 123 3.13 7.82 7.26
CA CYS A 123 4.39 8.18 7.89
C CYS A 123 4.40 7.72 9.34
N VAL A 124 5.48 7.07 9.77
CA VAL A 124 5.71 6.66 11.16
C VAL A 124 7.12 7.05 11.56
N TYR A 125 7.25 7.90 12.58
CA TYR A 125 8.54 8.43 13.07
C TYR A 125 9.41 9.05 11.95
N GLY A 126 8.79 9.84 11.07
CA GLY A 126 9.49 10.52 9.99
C GLY A 126 9.89 9.63 8.80
N GLN A 127 9.44 8.38 8.77
CA GLN A 127 9.73 7.41 7.70
C GLN A 127 8.44 6.97 7.00
N GLN A 128 8.49 6.86 5.67
CA GLN A 128 7.41 6.29 4.87
C GLN A 128 7.32 4.79 5.14
N ARG A 129 6.16 4.31 5.59
CA ARG A 129 5.94 2.88 5.86
C ARG A 129 5.13 2.20 4.77
N LYS A 130 4.02 2.81 4.39
CA LYS A 130 3.06 2.26 3.43
C LYS A 130 2.48 3.40 2.60
N THR A 131 2.05 3.07 1.39
CA THR A 131 1.34 3.98 0.48
C THR A 131 0.06 3.28 0.05
N TYR A 132 -1.02 4.03 0.06
CA TYR A 132 -2.38 3.54 -0.19
C TYR A 132 -3.02 4.39 -1.29
N SER A 133 -3.91 3.77 -2.06
CA SER A 133 -4.86 4.50 -2.91
C SER A 133 -6.22 4.60 -2.21
N CYS A 134 -6.96 5.67 -2.49
CA CYS A 134 -8.33 5.82 -2.05
C CYS A 134 -9.23 4.78 -2.73
N PRO A 135 -10.24 4.24 -2.00
CA PRO A 135 -11.12 3.24 -2.56
C PRO A 135 -12.05 3.85 -3.62
N PHE A 136 -12.32 3.09 -4.68
CA PHE A 136 -13.33 3.44 -5.67
C PHE A 136 -14.68 2.85 -5.25
N VAL A 137 -15.66 3.71 -4.93
CA VAL A 137 -16.98 3.29 -4.44
C VAL A 137 -18.08 3.91 -5.31
N GLY A 138 -18.14 3.49 -6.57
CA GLY A 138 -19.06 4.05 -7.58
C GLY A 138 -18.58 5.37 -8.18
N GLU A 139 -17.74 6.11 -7.46
CA GLU A 139 -17.06 7.30 -7.91
C GLU A 139 -15.65 7.39 -7.30
N ALA A 140 -14.80 8.24 -7.90
CA ALA A 140 -13.44 8.46 -7.43
C ALA A 140 -13.47 9.27 -6.13
N GLN A 141 -12.63 8.86 -5.17
CA GLN A 141 -12.41 9.57 -3.92
C GLN A 141 -10.99 10.10 -3.86
N TYR A 142 -10.81 11.23 -3.18
CA TYR A 142 -9.55 11.92 -3.03
C TYR A 142 -9.20 12.04 -1.55
N PHE A 143 -7.92 11.95 -1.24
CA PHE A 143 -7.48 12.08 0.15
C PHE A 143 -7.54 13.55 0.58
N ASP A 144 -8.29 13.86 1.65
CA ASP A 144 -8.34 15.17 2.27
C ASP A 144 -7.34 15.27 3.44
N ASP A 145 -6.51 16.30 3.43
CA ASP A 145 -5.46 16.51 4.45
C ASP A 145 -6.02 17.01 5.78
N VAL A 146 -7.22 17.61 5.79
CA VAL A 146 -7.85 18.16 7.00
C VAL A 146 -8.53 17.03 7.80
N THR A 147 -9.36 16.23 7.15
CA THR A 147 -10.08 15.11 7.77
C THR A 147 -9.24 13.84 7.84
N ARG A 148 -8.13 13.77 7.07
CA ARG A 148 -7.23 12.62 6.95
C ARG A 148 -7.95 11.37 6.44
N ARG A 149 -8.89 11.56 5.51
CA ARG A 149 -9.76 10.51 4.96
C ARG A 149 -9.94 10.68 3.46
N CYS A 150 -10.36 9.61 2.80
CA CYS A 150 -10.81 9.66 1.41
C CYS A 150 -12.24 10.19 1.38
N GLU A 151 -12.46 11.27 0.62
CA GLU A 151 -13.72 11.98 0.47
C GLU A 151 -13.94 12.34 -1.02
N PHE A 152 -15.16 12.81 -1.35
CA PHE A 152 -15.55 13.16 -2.72
C PHE A 152 -15.18 14.60 -3.07
#